data_AF-A0A2J8XRF7-F1
#
_entry.id   AF-A0A2J8XRF7-F1
#
_cell.length_a   1.000
_cell.length_b   1.000
_cell.length_c   1.000
_cell.angle_alpha   90.00
_cell.angle_beta   90.00
_cell.angle_gamma   90.00
#
_symmetry.space_group_name_H-M   'P 1'
#
loop_
_entity.id
_entity.type
_entity.pdbx_description
1 polymer ?
#
loop_
_entity_poly.entity_id
_entity_poly.type
_entity_poly.pdbx_seq_one_letter_code
_entity_poly.pdbx_strand_id
1 'polypeptide(L)'
;MEREMVLCLAQTIHTQEGALPRPSISAEPGTVIPLGRPVTFQCRGPVGVYAFRLEREDRAKYNDSYNVFRLGPSESGARFHIDSVSEGN
;
A
#
# COMPACT_ATOMS: atom_id res chain seq x y z
N MET A 1 23.19 -11.50 -19.46
CA MET A 1 22.44 -10.42 -20.14
C MET A 1 21.26 -10.08 -19.25
N GLU A 2 21.53 -9.28 -18.22
CA GLU A 2 20.59 -9.01 -17.14
C GLU A 2 19.86 -7.74 -17.51
N ARG A 3 18.56 -7.84 -17.78
CA ARG A 3 17.74 -6.70 -18.18
C ARG A 3 17.27 -6.00 -16.91
N GLU A 4 17.93 -4.91 -16.57
CA GLU A 4 17.54 -4.03 -15.47
C GLU A 4 16.18 -3.39 -15.77
N MET A 5 15.21 -3.63 -14.90
CA MET A 5 13.89 -3.01 -14.94
C MET A 5 14.00 -1.58 -14.40
N VAL A 6 13.82 -0.58 -15.26
CA VAL A 6 13.91 0.84 -14.89
C VAL A 6 12.54 1.33 -14.42
N LEU A 7 12.49 1.89 -13.22
CA LEU A 7 11.28 2.51 -12.65
C LEU A 7 11.24 4.00 -13.01
N CYS A 8 10.26 4.42 -13.81
CA CYS A 8 10.01 5.83 -14.13
C CYS A 8 8.90 6.40 -13.25
N LEU A 9 9.22 7.39 -12.42
CA LEU A 9 8.23 8.19 -11.68
C LEU A 9 8.14 9.58 -12.33
N ALA A 10 6.99 9.89 -12.94
CA ALA A 10 6.63 11.26 -13.32
C ALA A 10 5.90 11.93 -12.15
N GLN A 11 6.25 13.18 -11.84
CA GLN A 11 5.61 14.00 -10.80
C GLN A 11 5.21 15.34 -11.41
N THR A 12 3.95 15.73 -11.27
CA THR A 12 3.49 17.10 -11.55
C THR A 12 3.15 17.74 -10.20
N ILE A 13 3.80 18.85 -9.88
CA ILE A 13 3.76 19.53 -8.56
C ILE A 13 2.88 20.77 -8.66
N HIS A 14 2.03 21.02 -7.66
CA HIS A 14 1.86 22.36 -7.11
C HIS A 14 1.15 22.31 -5.74
N THR A 15 1.92 22.38 -4.64
CA THR A 15 1.69 23.25 -3.46
C THR A 15 2.74 23.03 -2.38
N GLN A 16 2.92 24.06 -1.56
CA GLN A 16 3.94 24.26 -0.53
C GLN A 16 3.56 23.55 0.79
N GLU A 17 3.70 22.23 0.82
CA GLU A 17 3.82 21.42 2.05
C GLU A 17 4.72 20.26 1.67
N GLY A 18 5.77 19.98 2.45
CA GLY A 18 6.76 18.96 2.09
C GLY A 18 6.09 17.64 1.70
N ALA A 19 6.62 16.94 0.69
CA ALA A 19 6.07 15.67 0.23
C ALA A 19 5.78 14.76 1.44
N LEU A 20 4.53 14.35 1.61
CA LEU A 20 4.14 13.42 2.66
C LEU A 20 5.10 12.23 2.62
N PRO A 21 5.65 11.78 3.77
CA PRO A 21 6.59 10.68 3.77
C PRO A 21 5.96 9.47 3.09
N ARG A 22 6.75 8.80 2.25
CA ARG A 22 6.29 7.63 1.51
C ARG A 22 5.73 6.59 2.48
N PRO A 23 4.48 6.12 2.30
CA PRO A 23 3.91 5.09 3.14
C PRO A 23 4.67 3.77 2.96
N SER A 24 4.63 2.91 3.98
CA SER A 24 5.15 1.54 3.90
C SER A 24 4.02 0.53 3.84
N ILE A 25 4.31 -0.62 3.23
CA ILE A 25 3.39 -1.75 3.13
C ILE A 25 4.11 -3.03 3.55
N SER A 26 3.41 -3.88 4.30
CA SER A 26 3.85 -5.23 4.65
C SER A 26 2.72 -6.23 4.46
N ALA A 27 3.06 -7.51 4.33
CA ALA A 27 2.11 -8.60 4.13
C ALA A 27 2.35 -9.71 5.17
N GLU A 28 1.26 -10.21 5.74
CA GLU A 28 1.24 -11.36 6.65
C GLU A 28 0.44 -12.51 5.99
N PRO A 29 0.96 -13.76 5.97
CA PRO A 29 2.13 -14.26 6.70
C PRO A 29 3.49 -13.97 6.04
N GLY A 30 3.53 -13.42 4.83
CA GLY A 30 4.78 -13.10 4.15
C GLY A 30 4.55 -12.39 2.82
N THR A 31 5.63 -12.00 2.15
CA THR A 31 5.60 -11.29 0.86
C THR A 31 5.35 -12.18 -0.35
N VAL A 32 5.63 -13.49 -0.22
CA VAL A 32 5.28 -14.50 -1.22
C VAL A 32 3.95 -15.12 -0.81
N ILE A 33 2.89 -14.79 -1.54
CA ILE A 33 1.53 -15.20 -1.22
C ILE A 33 1.07 -16.21 -2.28
N PRO A 34 0.81 -17.47 -1.93
CA PRO A 34 0.27 -18.43 -2.88
C PRO A 34 -1.13 -18.02 -3.35
N LEU A 35 -1.43 -18.28 -4.62
CA LEU A 35 -2.76 -18.04 -5.18
C LEU A 35 -3.84 -18.78 -4.37
N GLY A 36 -5.01 -18.15 -4.26
CA GLY A 36 -6.15 -18.72 -3.53
C GLY A 36 -5.98 -18.76 -2.01
N ARG A 37 -4.89 -18.20 -1.46
CA ARG A 37 -4.68 -18.10 0.00
C ARG A 37 -5.01 -16.69 0.50
N PRO A 38 -5.49 -16.58 1.74
CA PRO A 38 -5.75 -15.29 2.34
C PRO A 38 -4.45 -14.57 2.67
N VAL A 39 -4.48 -13.25 2.57
CA VAL A 39 -3.39 -12.37 2.99
C VAL A 39 -3.95 -11.16 3.70
N THR A 40 -3.21 -10.66 4.69
CA THR A 40 -3.46 -9.34 5.26
C THR A 40 -2.33 -8.40 4.88
N PHE A 41 -2.66 -7.32 4.18
CA PHE A 41 -1.74 -6.21 3.97
C PHE A 41 -1.90 -5.18 5.09
N GLN A 42 -0.78 -4.70 5.59
CA GLN A 42 -0.73 -3.59 6.53
C GLN A 42 -0.05 -2.41 5.88
N CYS A 43 -0.81 -1.33 5.69
CA CYS A 43 -0.29 -0.04 5.25
C CYS A 43 0.04 0.80 6.48
N ARG A 44 1.17 1.52 6.43
CA ARG A 44 1.61 2.45 7.47
C ARG A 44 2.00 3.77 6.84
N GLY A 45 1.68 4.86 7.53
CA GLY A 45 1.93 6.21 7.04
C GLY A 45 2.02 7.20 8.20
N PRO A 46 2.21 8.49 7.89
CA PRO A 46 2.28 9.51 8.92
C PRO A 46 0.99 9.55 9.76
N VAL A 47 1.10 10.07 10.99
CA VAL A 47 -0.07 10.39 11.80
C VAL A 47 -0.94 11.44 11.10
N GLY A 48 -2.27 11.34 11.25
CA GLY A 48 -3.22 12.29 10.64
C GLY A 48 -3.75 11.88 9.27
N VAL A 49 -3.35 10.71 8.75
CA VAL A 49 -3.96 10.12 7.54
C VAL A 49 -5.43 9.78 7.80
N TYR A 50 -6.31 10.26 6.92
CA TYR A 50 -7.75 10.02 7.00
C TYR A 50 -8.17 8.65 6.45
N ALA A 51 -7.47 8.18 5.41
CA ALA A 51 -7.74 6.89 4.78
C ALA A 51 -6.47 6.33 4.13
N PHE A 52 -6.38 5.00 4.08
CA PHE A 52 -5.39 4.30 3.27
C PHE A 52 -6.08 3.67 2.05
N ARG A 53 -5.37 3.65 0.91
CA ARG A 53 -5.80 2.94 -0.29
C ARG A 53 -4.74 1.94 -0.71
N LEU A 54 -5.17 0.70 -0.98
CA LEU A 54 -4.33 -0.35 -1.54
C LEU A 54 -4.64 -0.48 -3.04
N GLU A 55 -3.61 -0.42 -3.88
CA GLU A 55 -3.72 -0.56 -5.34
C GLU A 55 -2.82 -1.69 -5.82
N ARG A 56 -3.27 -2.44 -6.82
CA ARG A 56 -2.47 -3.43 -7.56
C ARG A 56 -1.82 -2.77 -8.78
N GLU A 57 -0.82 -3.44 -9.37
CA GLU A 57 -0.08 -2.91 -10.52
C GLU A 57 -0.95 -2.68 -11.76
N ASP A 58 -1.94 -3.55 -11.98
CA ASP A 58 -2.99 -3.40 -13.00
C ASP A 58 -3.97 -2.25 -12.69
N ARG A 59 -3.67 -1.42 -11.67
CA ARG A 59 -4.50 -0.34 -11.14
C ARG A 59 -5.85 -0.79 -10.65
N ALA A 60 -6.04 -2.09 -10.41
CA ALA A 60 -7.17 -2.57 -9.65
C ALA A 60 -7.07 -2.02 -8.22
N LYS A 61 -8.09 -1.26 -7.83
CA LYS A 61 -8.14 -0.61 -6.52
C LYS A 61 -8.94 -1.48 -5.57
N TYR A 62 -8.41 -1.68 -4.38
CA TYR A 62 -9.25 -2.10 -3.26
C TYR A 62 -10.01 -0.88 -2.71
N ASN A 63 -11.06 -1.13 -1.94
CA ASN A 63 -11.80 -0.07 -1.28
C ASN A 63 -10.89 0.73 -0.33
N ASP A 64 -11.11 2.03 -0.27
CA ASP A 64 -10.46 2.89 0.73
C ASP A 64 -10.79 2.39 2.13
N SER A 65 -9.76 2.30 2.97
CA SER A 65 -9.92 1.94 4.37
C SER A 65 -9.87 3.19 5.24
N TYR A 66 -11.03 3.53 5.79
CA TYR A 66 -11.21 4.56 6.82
C TYR A 66 -11.01 4.02 8.24
N ASN A 67 -10.81 2.70 8.38
CA ASN A 67 -10.48 2.04 9.65
C ASN A 67 -8.99 2.23 9.97
N VAL A 68 -8.61 3.48 10.20
CA VAL A 68 -7.25 3.89 10.52
C VAL A 68 -7.01 3.77 12.02
N PHE A 69 -5.97 3.04 12.41
CA PHE A 69 -5.52 2.93 13.79
C PHE A 69 -4.19 3.66 13.98
N ARG A 70 -3.97 4.20 15.19
CA ARG A 70 -2.69 4.78 15.57
C ARG A 70 -1.71 3.65 15.91
N LEU A 71 -0.56 3.63 15.25
CA LEU A 71 0.52 2.68 15.52
C LEU A 71 1.58 3.25 16.45
N GLY A 72 1.73 4.57 16.47
CA GLY A 72 2.66 5.26 17.35
C GLY A 72 2.44 6.78 17.37
N PRO A 73 3.36 7.54 17.98
CA PRO A 73 3.25 8.99 18.07
C PRO A 73 3.20 9.69 16.70
N SER A 74 3.92 9.13 15.73
CA SER A 74 4.10 9.69 14.40
C SER A 74 3.54 8.81 13.28
N GLU A 75 2.88 7.70 13.62
CA GLU A 75 2.47 6.69 12.65
C GLU A 75 1.00 6.27 12.83
N SER A 76 0.33 6.14 11.69
CA SER A 76 -1.00 5.53 11.55
C SER A 76 -0.92 4.32 10.62
N GLY A 77 -1.90 3.43 10.71
CA GLY A 77 -1.97 2.28 9.81
C GLY A 77 -3.40 1.82 9.54
N ALA A 78 -3.53 0.98 8.52
CA ALA A 78 -4.75 0.29 8.15
C ALA A 78 -4.45 -1.15 7.73
N ARG A 79 -5.42 -2.05 7.90
CA ARG A 79 -5.33 -3.45 7.48
C ARG A 79 -6.32 -3.73 6.36
N PHE A 80 -5.86 -4.48 5.36
CA PHE A 80 -6.64 -4.94 4.22
C PHE A 80 -6.59 -6.46 4.21
N HIS A 81 -7.72 -7.10 4.50
CA HIS A 81 -7.85 -8.55 4.40
C HIS A 81 -8.35 -8.92 3.02
N ILE A 82 -7.66 -9.84 2.35
CA ILE A 82 -8.04 -10.36 1.05
C ILE A 82 -8.15 -11.87 1.20
N ASP A 83 -9.35 -12.40 1.06
CA ASP A 83 -9.65 -13.81 1.33
C ASP A 83 -9.02 -14.76 0.30
N SER A 84 -8.88 -14.29 -0.94
CA SER A 84 -8.32 -15.08 -2.04
C SER A 84 -7.58 -14.17 -3.01
N VAL A 85 -6.26 -14.40 -3.12
CA VAL A 85 -5.44 -13.69 -4.11
C VAL A 85 -5.60 -14.36 -5.48
N SER A 86 -6.05 -13.58 -6.46
CA SER A 86 -6.11 -13.97 -7.86
C SER A 86 -4.96 -13.32 -8.65
N GLU A 87 -4.53 -14.02 -9.71
CA GLU A 87 -3.70 -13.40 -10.76
C GLU A 87 -4.54 -12.32 -11.46
N GLY A 88 -3.97 -11.14 -11.68
CA GLY A 88 -4.63 -10.10 -12.46
C GLY A 88 -4.69 -10.55 -13.91
N ASN A 89 -5.85 -10.47 -14.55
CA ASN A 89 -6.03 -10.86 -15.95
C ASN A 89 -5.67 -9.72 -16.90
#